data_AF-A0A1I8M4Y3-F1
#
_entry.id   AF-A0A1I8M4Y3-F1
#
_cell.length_a   1.000
_cell.length_b   1.000
_cell.length_c   1.000
_cell.angle_alpha   90.00
_cell.angle_beta   90.00
_cell.angle_gamma   90.00
#
_symmetry.space_group_name_H-M   'P 1'
#
loop_
_entity.id
_entity.type
_entity.pdbx_description
1 polymer ?
#
loop_
_entity_poly.entity_id
_entity_poly.type
_entity_poly.pdbx_seq_one_letter_code
_entity_poly.pdbx_strand_id
1 'polypeptide(L)'
;MATTASSTDLPPSTNERHYYAKLEAIKDIRDKTISLEKLKVRIIREVKLSDDEEKCLDEYRKELEHLLEEKMSHVEELRQIHADINDMENIIKQTKDNQTRSVDMANRHYEDYLALKYQIDHMRREYLGLSPLRDLHEEEGSPISKDRFQSNFLKVAAQNASQSSALARPHPRHPLMPESAVAALPPSTPSGPTSGPPPPTGGHAFMPPAPPGSAQSPASAVRLGKSDFSAPPPPPPPSSRLQQTPSIGLGHHPTFRSDFNVNLRQQPPPMKSCLSCHQQIHRNAPICPLCKAKSRSRNPKKPKKKTN
;
A
#
# COMPACT_ATOMS: atom_id res chain seq x y z
N MET A 1 -105.35 25.00 -9.96
CA MET A 1 -104.37 25.17 -8.87
C MET A 1 -104.70 24.15 -7.79
N ALA A 2 -103.73 23.33 -7.38
CA ALA A 2 -103.88 22.41 -6.25
C ALA A 2 -102.64 22.58 -5.37
N THR A 3 -102.79 23.30 -4.26
CA THR A 3 -101.67 23.70 -3.41
C THR A 3 -101.33 22.55 -2.47
N THR A 4 -100.29 21.77 -2.78
CA THR A 4 -99.73 20.77 -1.87
C THR A 4 -99.12 21.49 -0.67
N ALA A 5 -99.82 21.48 0.46
CA ALA A 5 -99.42 22.18 1.67
C ALA A 5 -98.10 21.63 2.23
N SER A 6 -97.32 22.50 2.87
CA SER A 6 -96.03 22.17 3.48
C SER A 6 -96.15 21.01 4.46
N SER A 7 -95.29 20.00 4.31
CA SER A 7 -94.93 19.12 5.42
C SER A 7 -94.38 19.96 6.57
N THR A 8 -94.77 19.64 7.80
CA THR A 8 -94.43 20.42 8.98
C THR A 8 -93.01 20.13 9.47
N ASP A 9 -92.10 21.10 9.32
CA ASP A 9 -90.86 21.17 10.11
C ASP A 9 -91.20 21.49 11.58
N LEU A 10 -91.68 20.48 12.31
CA LEU A 10 -91.64 20.49 13.77
C LEU A 10 -90.17 20.40 14.20
N PRO A 11 -89.69 21.26 15.11
CA PRO A 11 -88.29 21.25 15.51
C PRO A 11 -87.95 19.90 16.14
N PRO A 12 -86.90 19.19 15.67
CA PRO A 12 -86.59 17.86 16.16
C PRO A 12 -86.35 17.90 17.67
N SER A 13 -86.96 16.94 18.36
CA SER A 13 -86.94 16.85 19.82
C SER A 13 -85.51 16.77 20.35
N THR A 14 -85.31 17.16 21.61
CA THR A 14 -84.00 17.10 22.26
C THR A 14 -83.38 15.71 22.15
N ASN A 15 -84.20 14.65 22.25
CA ASN A 15 -83.77 13.26 22.08
C ASN A 15 -83.26 12.98 20.65
N GLU A 16 -83.99 13.38 19.60
CA GLU A 16 -83.57 13.20 18.20
C GLU A 16 -82.25 13.89 17.91
N ARG A 17 -82.08 15.15 18.37
CA ARG A 17 -80.80 15.87 18.26
C ARG A 17 -79.65 15.11 18.96
N HIS A 18 -79.92 14.54 20.13
CA HIS A 18 -78.96 13.72 20.87
C HIS A 18 -78.66 12.38 20.18
N TYR A 19 -79.60 11.79 19.41
CA TYR A 19 -79.34 10.61 18.59
C TYR A 19 -78.49 10.95 17.35
N TYR A 20 -78.78 12.04 16.64
CA TYR A 20 -77.97 12.48 15.50
C TYR A 20 -76.52 12.80 15.90
N ALA A 21 -76.31 13.54 17.00
CA ALA A 21 -74.96 13.84 17.50
C ALA A 21 -74.16 12.57 17.87
N LYS A 22 -74.82 11.51 18.38
CA LYS A 22 -74.19 10.21 18.64
C LYS A 22 -73.80 9.49 17.34
N LEU A 23 -74.66 9.51 16.32
CA LEU A 23 -74.37 8.91 15.02
C LEU A 23 -73.21 9.62 14.29
N GLU A 24 -73.16 10.94 14.37
CA GLU A 24 -72.05 11.75 13.86
C GLU A 24 -70.75 11.41 14.60
N ALA A 25 -70.75 11.36 15.94
CA ALA A 25 -69.60 10.94 16.72
C ALA A 25 -69.11 9.52 16.38
N ILE A 26 -70.02 8.56 16.13
CA ILE A 26 -69.67 7.19 15.71
C ILE A 26 -69.00 7.17 14.34
N LYS A 27 -69.50 7.97 13.38
CA LYS A 27 -68.86 8.14 12.07
C LYS A 27 -67.46 8.74 12.23
N ASP A 28 -67.32 9.81 13.00
CA ASP A 28 -66.05 10.48 13.27
C ASP A 28 -65.01 9.54 13.91
N ILE A 29 -65.45 8.69 14.86
CA ILE A 29 -64.62 7.65 15.48
C ILE A 29 -64.17 6.61 14.44
N ARG A 30 -65.06 6.18 13.55
CA ARG A 30 -64.72 5.23 12.47
C ARG A 30 -63.67 5.79 11.52
N ASP A 31 -63.85 7.02 11.04
CA ASP A 31 -62.94 7.65 10.08
C ASP A 31 -61.58 7.97 10.71
N LYS A 32 -61.56 8.34 12.00
CA LYS A 32 -60.32 8.47 12.80
C LYS A 32 -59.63 7.13 13.03
N THR A 33 -60.36 6.06 13.34
CA THR A 33 -59.81 4.70 13.49
C THR A 33 -59.16 4.20 12.20
N ILE A 34 -59.80 4.38 11.05
CA ILE A 34 -59.23 4.03 9.74
C ILE A 34 -57.95 4.83 9.46
N SER A 35 -57.91 6.09 9.86
CA SER A 35 -56.74 6.95 9.70
C SER A 35 -55.58 6.56 10.65
N LEU A 36 -55.91 6.13 11.87
CA LEU A 36 -54.96 5.61 12.86
C LEU A 36 -54.31 4.30 12.39
N GLU A 37 -55.09 3.34 11.87
CA GLU A 37 -54.52 2.09 11.34
C GLU A 37 -53.63 2.33 10.11
N LYS A 38 -53.99 3.28 9.23
CA LYS A 38 -53.11 3.73 8.13
C LYS A 38 -51.79 4.31 8.64
N LEU A 39 -51.81 5.11 9.72
CA LEU A 39 -50.61 5.68 10.32
C LEU A 39 -49.75 4.62 11.00
N LYS A 40 -50.36 3.69 11.74
CA LYS A 40 -49.72 2.53 12.37
C LYS A 40 -49.00 1.64 11.35
N VAL A 41 -49.61 1.34 10.21
CA VAL A 41 -48.96 0.61 9.11
C VAL A 41 -47.77 1.39 8.52
N ARG A 42 -47.84 2.73 8.46
CA ARG A 42 -46.69 3.56 8.04
C ARG A 42 -45.54 3.49 9.06
N ILE A 43 -45.84 3.64 10.35
CA ILE A 43 -44.83 3.56 11.42
C ILE A 43 -44.14 2.19 11.42
N ILE A 44 -44.90 1.10 11.29
CA ILE A 44 -44.34 -0.27 11.21
C ILE A 44 -43.44 -0.46 9.98
N ARG A 45 -43.69 0.24 8.87
CA ARG A 45 -42.79 0.25 7.71
C ARG A 45 -41.52 1.05 8.01
N GLU A 46 -41.66 2.25 8.55
CA GLU A 46 -40.54 3.15 8.79
C GLU A 46 -39.52 2.54 9.77
N VAL A 47 -40.02 1.92 10.86
CA VAL A 47 -39.18 1.19 11.81
C VAL A 47 -38.40 0.08 11.10
N LYS A 48 -39.05 -0.74 10.26
CA LYS A 48 -38.37 -1.81 9.53
C LYS A 48 -37.32 -1.30 8.54
N LEU A 49 -37.57 -0.17 7.88
CA LEU A 49 -36.57 0.46 7.00
C LEU A 49 -35.37 0.95 7.82
N SER A 50 -35.59 1.57 8.99
CA SER A 50 -34.53 1.94 9.92
C SER A 50 -33.77 0.72 10.46
N ASP A 51 -34.47 -0.37 10.80
CA ASP A 51 -33.86 -1.62 11.26
C ASP A 51 -32.94 -2.21 10.16
N ASP A 52 -33.32 -2.10 8.89
CA ASP A 52 -32.53 -2.60 7.75
C ASP A 52 -31.38 -1.65 7.37
N GLU A 53 -31.57 -0.33 7.46
CA GLU A 53 -30.50 0.67 7.29
C GLU A 53 -29.41 0.53 8.38
N GLU A 54 -29.79 0.23 9.63
CA GLU A 54 -28.83 -0.02 10.72
C GLU A 54 -27.92 -1.23 10.42
N LYS A 55 -28.48 -2.32 9.86
CA LYS A 55 -27.70 -3.50 9.43
C LYS A 55 -26.71 -3.13 8.33
N CYS A 56 -27.13 -2.37 7.32
CA CYS A 56 -26.23 -1.93 6.24
C CYS A 56 -25.12 -1.00 6.75
N LEU A 57 -25.40 -0.12 7.73
CA LEU A 57 -24.37 0.69 8.38
C LEU A 57 -23.35 -0.19 9.12
N ASP A 58 -23.78 -1.26 9.78
CA ASP A 58 -22.89 -2.23 10.43
C ASP A 58 -22.07 -3.08 9.45
N GLU A 59 -22.60 -3.38 8.26
CA GLU A 59 -21.84 -4.00 7.18
C GLU A 59 -20.75 -3.04 6.66
N TYR A 60 -21.07 -1.75 6.45
CA TYR A 60 -20.08 -0.76 6.03
C TYR A 60 -19.02 -0.46 7.10
N ARG A 61 -19.35 -0.55 8.40
CA ARG A 61 -18.36 -0.46 9.50
C ARG A 61 -17.36 -1.61 9.45
N LYS A 62 -17.84 -2.85 9.28
CA LYS A 62 -16.99 -4.05 9.18
C LYS A 62 -16.10 -4.05 7.94
N GLU A 63 -16.63 -3.58 6.80
CA GLU A 63 -15.84 -3.41 5.57
C GLU A 63 -14.71 -2.37 5.79
N LEU A 64 -14.99 -1.25 6.47
CA LEU A 64 -13.97 -0.26 6.82
C LEU A 64 -12.90 -0.83 7.78
N GLU A 65 -13.30 -1.62 8.77
CA GLU A 65 -12.38 -2.32 9.67
C GLU A 65 -11.47 -3.30 8.90
N HIS A 66 -12.03 -4.08 7.97
CA HIS A 66 -11.27 -5.03 7.16
C HIS A 66 -10.29 -4.32 6.19
N LEU A 67 -10.71 -3.23 5.54
CA LEU A 67 -9.82 -2.41 4.70
C LEU A 67 -8.69 -1.75 5.50
N LEU A 68 -8.91 -1.45 6.79
CA LEU A 68 -7.85 -0.98 7.69
C LEU A 68 -6.90 -2.12 8.11
N GLU A 69 -7.40 -3.34 8.31
CA GLU A 69 -6.59 -4.53 8.55
C GLU A 69 -5.71 -4.88 7.33
N GLU A 70 -6.29 -4.96 6.13
CA GLU A 70 -5.54 -5.17 4.87
C GLU A 70 -4.46 -4.11 4.67
N LYS A 71 -4.76 -2.83 4.94
CA LYS A 71 -3.78 -1.74 4.89
C LYS A 71 -2.61 -2.00 5.85
N MET A 72 -2.87 -2.48 7.07
CA MET A 72 -1.80 -2.78 8.02
C MET A 72 -0.99 -4.02 7.63
N SER A 73 -1.60 -5.04 7.01
CA SER A 73 -0.89 -6.18 6.41
C SER A 73 0.12 -5.72 5.35
N HIS A 74 -0.32 -4.89 4.39
CA HIS A 74 0.55 -4.35 3.35
C HIS A 74 1.71 -3.48 3.91
N VAL A 75 1.51 -2.81 5.05
CA VAL A 75 2.58 -2.05 5.72
C VAL A 75 3.66 -2.99 6.30
N GLU A 76 3.27 -4.14 6.86
CA GLU A 76 4.22 -5.12 7.37
C GLU A 76 4.91 -5.91 6.24
N GLU A 77 4.22 -6.20 5.13
CA GLU A 77 4.84 -6.72 3.91
C GLU A 77 5.93 -5.78 3.38
N LEU A 78 5.64 -4.47 3.31
CA LEU A 78 6.64 -3.46 2.96
C LEU A 78 7.79 -3.40 3.98
N ARG A 79 7.52 -3.60 5.29
CA ARG A 79 8.56 -3.66 6.32
C ARG A 79 9.47 -4.87 6.14
N GLN A 80 8.92 -6.03 5.79
CA GLN A 80 9.69 -7.24 5.49
C GLN A 80 10.53 -7.08 4.22
N ILE A 81 9.97 -6.52 3.14
CA ILE A 81 10.72 -6.24 1.90
C ILE A 81 11.94 -5.34 2.17
N HIS A 82 11.80 -4.31 3.02
CA HIS A 82 12.94 -3.49 3.42
C HIS A 82 13.99 -4.26 4.23
N ALA A 83 13.59 -5.21 5.09
CA ALA A 83 14.52 -6.08 5.81
C ALA A 83 15.28 -7.01 4.84
N ASP A 84 14.56 -7.68 3.94
CA ASP A 84 15.13 -8.58 2.92
C ASP A 84 16.13 -7.86 2.00
N ILE A 85 15.86 -6.60 1.64
CA ILE A 85 16.77 -5.74 0.88
C ILE A 85 18.07 -5.50 1.66
N ASN A 86 17.97 -5.10 2.94
CA ASN A 86 19.15 -4.83 3.78
C ASN A 86 20.02 -6.09 3.96
N ASP A 87 19.39 -7.26 4.16
CA ASP A 87 20.11 -8.54 4.28
C ASP A 87 20.80 -8.92 2.97
N MET A 88 20.16 -8.72 1.83
CA MET A 88 20.77 -8.93 0.51
C MET A 88 21.93 -7.96 0.23
N GLU A 89 21.82 -6.68 0.63
CA GLU A 89 22.94 -5.72 0.55
C GLU A 89 24.12 -6.15 1.42
N ASN A 90 23.85 -6.62 2.64
CA ASN A 90 24.86 -7.15 3.56
C ASN A 90 25.57 -8.39 2.99
N ILE A 91 24.83 -9.35 2.41
CA ILE A 91 25.39 -10.52 1.74
C ILE A 91 26.27 -10.10 0.56
N ILE A 92 25.79 -9.21 -0.31
CA ILE A 92 26.56 -8.69 -1.46
C ILE A 92 27.86 -8.01 -1.00
N LYS A 93 27.82 -7.23 0.07
CA LYS A 93 29.00 -6.58 0.66
C LYS A 93 29.98 -7.62 1.21
N GLN A 94 29.52 -8.54 2.06
CA GLN A 94 30.35 -9.60 2.65
C GLN A 94 31.02 -10.48 1.59
N THR A 95 30.31 -10.82 0.50
CA THR A 95 30.87 -11.60 -0.61
C THR A 95 31.94 -10.81 -1.37
N LYS A 96 31.77 -9.50 -1.60
CA LYS A 96 32.80 -8.64 -2.21
C LYS A 96 34.05 -8.48 -1.33
N ASP A 97 33.85 -8.32 -0.03
CA ASP A 97 34.95 -8.22 0.95
C ASP A 97 35.75 -9.53 0.99
N ASN A 98 35.06 -10.69 1.00
CA ASN A 98 35.71 -12.00 0.94
C ASN A 98 36.40 -12.27 -0.41
N GLN A 99 35.82 -11.84 -1.53
CA GLN A 99 36.46 -11.92 -2.85
C GLN A 99 37.75 -11.09 -2.90
N THR A 100 37.73 -9.88 -2.33
CA THR A 100 38.89 -9.00 -2.24
C THR A 100 40.01 -9.66 -1.43
N ARG A 101 39.71 -10.15 -0.22
CA ARG A 101 40.67 -10.89 0.62
C ARG A 101 41.27 -12.11 -0.09
N SER A 102 40.45 -12.86 -0.84
CA SER A 102 40.91 -14.02 -1.61
C SER A 102 41.87 -13.63 -2.75
N VAL A 103 41.61 -12.51 -3.42
CA VAL A 103 42.53 -11.91 -4.40
C VAL A 103 43.82 -11.44 -3.74
N ASP A 104 43.74 -10.76 -2.59
CA ASP A 104 44.94 -10.28 -1.87
C ASP A 104 45.84 -11.43 -1.41
N MET A 105 45.26 -12.55 -0.96
CA MET A 105 46.02 -13.77 -0.65
C MET A 105 46.66 -14.40 -1.90
N ALA A 106 45.92 -14.48 -3.01
CA ALA A 106 46.46 -15.00 -4.27
C ALA A 106 47.61 -14.12 -4.82
N ASN A 107 47.51 -12.80 -4.66
CA ASN A 107 48.59 -11.87 -5.01
C ASN A 107 49.85 -12.12 -4.16
N ARG A 108 49.72 -12.29 -2.83
CA ARG A 108 50.87 -12.59 -1.95
C ARG A 108 51.59 -13.88 -2.36
N HIS A 109 50.83 -14.95 -2.60
CA HIS A 109 51.38 -16.22 -3.08
C HIS A 109 52.04 -16.12 -4.47
N TYR A 110 51.62 -15.16 -5.29
CA TYR A 110 52.27 -14.88 -6.58
C TYR A 110 53.61 -14.15 -6.41
N GLU A 111 53.72 -13.19 -5.48
CA GLU A 111 55.00 -12.56 -5.12
C GLU A 111 55.98 -13.60 -4.52
N ASP A 112 55.50 -14.45 -3.60
CA ASP A 112 56.28 -15.57 -3.03
C ASP A 112 56.81 -16.51 -4.13
N TYR A 113 55.95 -16.85 -5.11
CA TYR A 113 56.32 -17.65 -6.28
C TYR A 113 57.37 -16.96 -7.15
N LEU A 114 57.22 -15.67 -7.47
CA LEU A 114 58.19 -14.94 -8.29
C LEU A 114 59.57 -14.89 -7.63
N ALA A 115 59.62 -14.64 -6.32
CA ALA A 115 60.86 -14.64 -5.55
C ALA A 115 61.56 -16.01 -5.55
N LEU A 116 60.81 -17.11 -5.43
CA LEU A 116 61.36 -18.47 -5.48
C LEU A 116 61.76 -18.88 -6.90
N LYS A 117 60.95 -18.55 -7.92
CA LYS A 117 61.26 -18.79 -9.33
C LYS A 117 62.57 -18.12 -9.73
N TYR A 118 62.77 -16.86 -9.34
CA TYR A 118 64.00 -16.12 -9.62
C TYR A 118 65.25 -16.84 -9.08
N GLN A 119 65.19 -17.35 -7.83
CA GLN A 119 66.29 -18.11 -7.23
C GLN A 119 66.59 -19.39 -8.00
N ILE A 120 65.56 -20.16 -8.37
CA ILE A 120 65.70 -21.39 -9.15
C ILE A 120 66.25 -21.10 -10.57
N ASP A 121 65.73 -20.06 -11.24
CA ASP A 121 66.15 -19.66 -12.58
C ASP A 121 67.56 -19.04 -12.62
N HIS A 122 68.06 -18.53 -11.50
CA HIS A 122 69.46 -18.17 -11.33
C HIS A 122 70.32 -19.43 -11.18
N MET A 123 70.00 -20.32 -10.22
CA MET A 123 70.74 -21.58 -10.01
C MET A 123 70.82 -22.46 -11.26
N ARG A 124 69.73 -22.56 -12.04
CA ARG A 124 69.66 -23.31 -13.31
C ARG A 124 70.63 -22.76 -14.36
N ARG A 125 70.80 -21.44 -14.44
CA ARG A 125 71.71 -20.80 -15.40
C ARG A 125 73.16 -20.89 -14.94
N GLU A 126 73.49 -20.36 -13.76
CA GLU A 126 74.89 -20.22 -13.34
C GLU A 126 75.59 -21.56 -13.06
N TYR A 127 74.90 -22.53 -12.47
CA TYR A 127 75.51 -23.79 -12.03
C TYR A 127 75.29 -24.99 -12.97
N LEU A 128 74.27 -24.92 -13.85
CA LEU A 128 73.87 -26.04 -14.70
C LEU A 128 73.80 -25.70 -16.20
N GLY A 129 73.91 -24.42 -16.59
CA GLY A 129 73.79 -23.99 -17.99
C GLY A 129 72.40 -24.23 -18.61
N LEU A 130 71.38 -24.50 -17.79
CA LEU A 130 70.03 -24.82 -18.23
C LEU A 130 69.19 -23.57 -18.48
N SER A 131 68.22 -23.70 -19.38
CA SER A 131 67.20 -22.67 -19.61
C SER A 131 66.37 -22.39 -18.33
N PRO A 132 65.83 -21.18 -18.17
CA PRO A 132 64.84 -20.87 -17.12
C PRO A 132 63.64 -21.81 -17.15
N LEU A 133 62.95 -21.94 -16.02
CA LEU A 133 61.63 -22.56 -15.95
C LEU A 133 60.61 -21.72 -16.72
N ARG A 134 59.60 -22.41 -17.27
CA ARG A 134 58.46 -21.79 -17.95
C ARG A 134 57.60 -21.00 -16.95
N ASP A 135 56.95 -19.93 -17.39
CA ASP A 135 56.15 -19.08 -16.49
C ASP A 135 54.77 -19.69 -16.17
N LEU A 136 54.23 -19.37 -14.99
CA LEU A 136 52.99 -19.97 -14.45
C LEU A 136 51.74 -19.78 -15.34
N HIS A 137 51.76 -18.78 -16.23
CA HIS A 137 50.68 -18.52 -17.20
C HIS A 137 50.85 -19.27 -18.55
N GLU A 138 51.98 -19.95 -18.74
CA GLU A 138 52.29 -20.82 -19.89
C GLU A 138 52.12 -22.31 -19.53
N GLU A 139 51.70 -22.62 -18.31
CA GLU A 139 51.38 -23.98 -17.88
C GLU A 139 50.00 -24.39 -18.39
N GLU A 140 49.99 -25.31 -19.36
CA GLU A 140 48.83 -25.70 -20.14
C GLU A 140 47.73 -26.34 -19.27
N GLY A 141 46.51 -25.81 -19.36
CA GLY A 141 45.36 -26.21 -18.53
C GLY A 141 45.20 -25.44 -17.22
N SER A 142 46.13 -24.55 -16.86
CA SER A 142 46.01 -23.72 -15.65
C SER A 142 44.90 -22.66 -15.78
N PRO A 143 44.07 -22.41 -14.73
CA PRO A 143 43.08 -21.33 -14.71
C PRO A 143 43.70 -19.93 -14.56
N ILE A 144 45.03 -19.84 -14.56
CA ILE A 144 45.86 -18.64 -14.39
C ILE A 144 45.93 -17.89 -15.72
N SER A 145 44.79 -17.31 -16.13
CA SER A 145 44.74 -16.41 -17.28
C SER A 145 45.61 -15.18 -17.04
N LYS A 146 46.40 -14.80 -18.05
CA LYS A 146 47.32 -13.65 -18.05
C LYS A 146 46.63 -12.35 -17.58
N ASP A 147 45.43 -12.09 -18.08
CA ASP A 147 44.58 -10.96 -17.65
C ASP A 147 44.26 -10.98 -16.16
N ARG A 148 44.01 -12.16 -15.57
CA ARG A 148 43.51 -12.27 -14.20
C ARG A 148 44.56 -11.86 -13.16
N PHE A 149 45.84 -11.99 -13.50
CA PHE A 149 46.95 -11.56 -12.65
C PHE A 149 47.47 -10.18 -13.07
N GLN A 150 47.62 -9.90 -14.37
CA GLN A 150 48.10 -8.58 -14.82
C GLN A 150 47.10 -7.45 -14.52
N SER A 151 45.79 -7.68 -14.70
CA SER A 151 44.75 -6.69 -14.35
C SER A 151 44.68 -6.44 -12.84
N ASN A 152 44.85 -7.48 -12.01
CA ASN A 152 44.91 -7.35 -10.55
C ASN A 152 46.17 -6.61 -10.08
N PHE A 153 47.34 -6.94 -10.63
CA PHE A 153 48.60 -6.26 -10.30
C PHE A 153 48.55 -4.76 -10.64
N LEU A 154 48.04 -4.42 -11.84
CA LEU A 154 47.79 -3.03 -12.24
C LEU A 154 46.77 -2.32 -11.33
N LYS A 155 45.74 -3.04 -10.85
CA LYS A 155 44.77 -2.49 -9.87
C LYS A 155 45.40 -2.20 -8.52
N VAL A 156 46.22 -3.11 -7.98
CA VAL A 156 46.91 -2.91 -6.69
C VAL A 156 47.90 -1.75 -6.77
N ALA A 157 48.66 -1.66 -7.87
CA ALA A 157 49.52 -0.51 -8.15
C ALA A 157 48.74 0.81 -8.21
N ALA A 158 47.60 0.83 -8.92
CA ALA A 158 46.73 2.01 -9.01
C ALA A 158 46.04 2.37 -7.67
N GLN A 159 45.73 1.39 -6.82
CA GLN A 159 45.16 1.62 -5.48
C GLN A 159 46.21 2.19 -4.51
N ASN A 160 47.45 1.70 -4.54
CA ASN A 160 48.55 2.31 -3.77
C ASN A 160 48.86 3.75 -4.26
N ALA A 161 48.86 3.99 -5.58
CA ALA A 161 49.10 5.32 -6.15
C ALA A 161 47.95 6.33 -5.91
N SER A 162 46.72 5.85 -5.68
CA SER A 162 45.58 6.74 -5.36
C SER A 162 45.43 7.02 -3.86
N GLN A 163 45.84 6.10 -2.97
CA GLN A 163 45.89 6.37 -1.53
C GLN A 163 46.89 7.48 -1.18
N SER A 164 48.06 7.55 -1.84
CA SER A 164 49.04 8.63 -1.64
C SER A 164 48.58 10.00 -2.18
N SER A 165 47.53 10.04 -3.00
CA SER A 165 47.01 11.27 -3.64
C SER A 165 45.70 11.78 -3.00
N ALA A 166 45.17 11.09 -1.98
CA ALA A 166 43.82 11.35 -1.44
C ALA A 166 43.71 12.57 -0.48
N LEU A 167 44.82 13.24 -0.15
CA LEU A 167 44.87 14.35 0.82
C LEU A 167 44.51 15.73 0.23
N ALA A 168 44.16 15.83 -1.06
CA ALA A 168 43.83 17.11 -1.69
C ALA A 168 42.69 17.02 -2.74
N ARG A 169 41.43 17.21 -2.32
CA ARG A 169 40.38 17.72 -3.23
C ARG A 169 39.35 18.61 -2.50
N PRO A 170 39.00 19.81 -3.00
CA PRO A 170 38.06 20.70 -2.33
C PRO A 170 36.59 20.24 -2.45
N HIS A 171 35.75 20.62 -1.49
CA HIS A 171 34.30 20.49 -1.59
C HIS A 171 33.70 21.52 -2.58
N PRO A 172 32.90 21.11 -3.57
CA PRO A 172 32.03 22.02 -4.29
C PRO A 172 30.80 22.37 -3.43
N ARG A 173 30.65 23.64 -3.04
CA ARG A 173 29.39 24.16 -2.48
C ARG A 173 28.33 24.25 -3.59
N HIS A 174 27.08 23.91 -3.30
CA HIS A 174 25.93 24.34 -4.09
C HIS A 174 24.76 24.76 -3.16
N PRO A 175 23.88 25.71 -3.56
CA PRO A 175 23.15 26.53 -2.58
C PRO A 175 21.85 25.95 -2.00
N LEU A 176 21.38 26.69 -0.99
CA LEU A 176 20.12 26.58 -0.25
C LEU A 176 18.87 26.61 -1.13
N MET A 177 17.81 25.95 -0.67
CA MET A 177 16.40 26.29 -0.90
C MET A 177 15.66 26.27 0.45
N PRO A 178 14.55 27.03 0.62
CA PRO A 178 14.03 27.36 1.95
C PRO A 178 13.16 26.28 2.58
N GLU A 179 13.19 26.23 3.91
CA GLU A 179 12.39 25.34 4.75
C GLU A 179 11.10 26.05 5.22
N SER A 180 9.96 25.35 5.19
CA SER A 180 8.66 25.92 5.56
C SER A 180 8.37 25.75 7.05
N ALA A 181 8.00 26.85 7.71
CA ALA A 181 7.94 26.95 9.17
C ALA A 181 6.96 25.98 9.86
N VAL A 182 7.41 25.43 10.98
CA VAL A 182 6.55 25.02 12.12
C VAL A 182 6.83 25.95 13.30
N ALA A 183 5.78 26.39 13.99
CA ALA A 183 5.88 27.44 15.00
C ALA A 183 6.25 26.89 16.39
N ALA A 184 7.21 27.55 17.05
CA ALA A 184 7.55 27.37 18.46
C ALA A 184 7.54 28.73 19.18
N LEU A 185 7.19 28.73 20.47
CA LEU A 185 7.04 29.94 21.29
C LEU A 185 8.39 30.45 21.85
N PRO A 186 8.51 31.76 22.17
CA PRO A 186 9.81 32.42 22.35
C PRO A 186 10.40 32.33 23.78
N PRO A 187 11.75 32.36 23.92
CA PRO A 187 12.44 32.47 25.21
C PRO A 187 13.06 33.87 25.47
N SER A 188 12.97 34.33 26.73
CA SER A 188 13.67 35.51 27.30
C SER A 188 13.78 35.32 28.82
N THR A 189 14.81 35.71 29.59
CA THR A 189 16.21 36.18 29.37
C THR A 189 16.97 36.02 30.72
N PRO A 190 18.33 36.03 30.79
CA PRO A 190 19.09 35.57 31.96
C PRO A 190 19.48 36.67 32.98
N SER A 191 19.83 36.28 34.22
CA SER A 191 20.67 37.04 35.18
C SER A 191 21.07 36.26 36.45
N GLY A 192 22.31 36.46 36.95
CA GLY A 192 22.67 36.36 38.38
C GLY A 192 23.27 35.04 38.92
N PRO A 193 24.43 35.06 39.63
CA PRO A 193 25.06 33.88 40.27
C PRO A 193 25.26 33.99 41.80
N THR A 194 25.36 32.85 42.52
CA THR A 194 26.17 32.70 43.78
C THR A 194 26.35 31.22 44.22
N SER A 195 27.54 30.92 44.78
CA SER A 195 28.00 29.83 45.69
C SER A 195 27.09 28.67 46.18
N GLY A 196 27.67 27.46 46.32
CA GLY A 196 27.16 26.31 47.12
C GLY A 196 27.34 26.46 48.65
N PRO A 197 27.11 25.43 49.51
CA PRO A 197 27.58 24.02 49.40
C PRO A 197 26.51 22.92 49.76
N PRO A 198 26.85 21.61 49.88
CA PRO A 198 25.89 20.48 50.09
C PRO A 198 26.02 19.74 51.46
N PRO A 199 25.26 18.64 51.77
CA PRO A 199 23.94 18.16 51.33
C PRO A 199 22.90 18.21 52.50
N PRO A 200 22.50 17.18 53.34
CA PRO A 200 22.55 15.69 53.33
C PRO A 200 21.20 14.92 53.59
N THR A 201 21.17 13.62 53.22
CA THR A 201 20.42 12.45 53.80
C THR A 201 18.95 12.48 54.27
N GLY A 202 18.16 11.50 53.77
CA GLY A 202 16.92 10.96 54.40
C GLY A 202 15.60 11.62 53.94
N GLY A 203 14.42 10.95 53.97
CA GLY A 203 14.12 9.54 54.22
C GLY A 203 12.60 9.27 54.41
N HIS A 204 12.12 8.13 53.91
CA HIS A 204 10.78 7.51 54.15
C HIS A 204 9.49 8.21 53.66
N ALA A 205 8.60 7.35 53.18
CA ALA A 205 7.31 7.61 52.51
C ALA A 205 6.19 8.19 53.38
N PHE A 206 5.21 8.84 52.73
CA PHE A 206 3.80 8.78 53.16
C PHE A 206 2.81 8.89 51.98
N MET A 207 1.51 8.67 52.25
CA MET A 207 0.43 8.44 51.26
C MET A 207 -0.22 9.72 50.69
N PRO A 208 -0.89 9.65 49.51
CA PRO A 208 -1.65 10.75 48.93
C PRO A 208 -3.05 10.94 49.55
N PRO A 209 -3.62 12.17 49.53
CA PRO A 209 -5.01 12.43 49.90
C PRO A 209 -6.00 12.20 48.74
N ALA A 210 -7.26 11.92 49.09
CA ALA A 210 -8.38 11.72 48.17
C ALA A 210 -9.27 12.99 48.02
N PRO A 211 -10.22 13.06 47.06
CA PRO A 211 -10.84 14.32 46.64
C PRO A 211 -12.24 14.59 47.23
N PRO A 212 -12.70 15.86 47.22
CA PRO A 212 -14.10 16.26 47.02
C PRO A 212 -14.36 16.63 45.55
N GLY A 213 -15.59 16.74 45.04
CA GLY A 213 -16.91 16.53 45.65
C GLY A 213 -18.00 16.92 44.64
N SER A 214 -19.17 16.27 44.68
CA SER A 214 -20.23 16.39 43.67
C SER A 214 -21.23 17.54 43.89
N ALA A 215 -21.67 18.22 42.82
CA ALA A 215 -22.91 19.01 42.83
C ALA A 215 -23.54 19.27 41.44
N GLN A 216 -24.74 18.72 41.23
CA GLN A 216 -25.96 19.39 40.70
C GLN A 216 -25.99 20.03 39.29
N SER A 217 -26.61 19.30 38.35
CA SER A 217 -27.68 19.81 37.46
C SER A 217 -29.01 19.99 38.26
N PRO A 218 -30.15 20.51 37.73
CA PRO A 218 -30.52 20.82 36.32
C PRO A 218 -31.35 22.12 36.08
N ALA A 219 -31.66 22.44 34.82
CA ALA A 219 -33.01 22.90 34.36
C ALA A 219 -33.08 23.09 32.82
N SER A 220 -34.26 22.87 32.24
CA SER A 220 -34.53 22.91 30.79
C SER A 220 -34.87 24.30 30.25
N ALA A 221 -34.52 24.58 28.99
CA ALA A 221 -35.20 25.60 28.18
C ALA A 221 -35.24 25.19 26.69
N VAL A 222 -36.43 25.24 26.08
CA VAL A 222 -36.63 24.97 24.64
C VAL A 222 -37.01 26.28 23.96
N ARG A 223 -36.44 26.60 22.79
CA ARG A 223 -37.08 27.50 21.81
C ARG A 223 -36.61 27.32 20.37
N LEU A 224 -37.57 27.58 19.49
CA LEU A 224 -37.57 27.31 18.06
C LEU A 224 -36.73 28.32 17.27
N GLY A 225 -36.04 27.86 16.22
CA GLY A 225 -35.40 28.67 15.18
C GLY A 225 -35.53 27.98 13.82
N LYS A 226 -35.49 28.72 12.71
CA LYS A 226 -35.78 28.20 11.36
C LYS A 226 -34.82 28.71 10.28
N SER A 227 -34.72 27.85 9.26
CA SER A 227 -34.30 28.04 7.87
C SER A 227 -32.81 28.18 7.50
N ASP A 228 -32.56 27.76 6.25
CA ASP A 228 -31.46 28.15 5.36
C ASP A 228 -30.03 27.67 5.66
N PHE A 229 -29.79 26.38 5.37
CA PHE A 229 -28.49 25.92 4.87
C PHE A 229 -28.67 24.89 3.75
N SER A 230 -28.16 25.18 2.56
CA SER A 230 -28.18 24.24 1.42
C SER A 230 -27.01 23.26 1.52
N ALA A 231 -27.29 21.96 1.49
CA ALA A 231 -26.27 20.93 1.36
C ALA A 231 -25.78 20.82 -0.11
N PRO A 232 -24.48 20.61 -0.36
CA PRO A 232 -23.97 20.36 -1.71
C PRO A 232 -24.30 18.93 -2.19
N PRO A 233 -24.39 18.69 -3.51
CA PRO A 233 -24.67 17.36 -4.06
C PRO A 233 -23.46 16.41 -3.95
N PRO A 234 -23.68 15.08 -3.91
CA PRO A 234 -22.60 14.10 -3.88
C PRO A 234 -21.84 14.01 -5.22
N PRO A 235 -20.53 13.66 -5.20
CA PRO A 235 -19.72 13.54 -6.42
C PRO A 235 -20.05 12.26 -7.23
N PRO A 236 -19.88 12.29 -8.57
CA PRO A 236 -20.10 11.14 -9.43
C PRO A 236 -18.96 10.10 -9.35
N PRO A 237 -19.21 8.82 -9.69
CA PRO A 237 -18.20 7.76 -9.59
C PRO A 237 -17.08 7.89 -10.64
N PRO A 238 -15.83 7.54 -10.30
CA PRO A 238 -14.69 7.67 -11.21
C PRO A 238 -14.75 6.66 -12.36
N SER A 239 -14.73 7.17 -13.59
CA SER A 239 -14.60 6.34 -14.81
C SER A 239 -13.13 6.07 -15.13
N SER A 240 -12.67 4.82 -14.95
CA SER A 240 -11.27 4.41 -15.14
C SER A 240 -10.81 4.46 -16.61
N ARG A 241 -10.44 5.65 -17.08
CA ARG A 241 -9.82 5.89 -18.40
C ARG A 241 -8.29 5.79 -18.31
N LEU A 242 -7.76 4.57 -18.30
CA LEU A 242 -6.32 4.37 -18.50
C LEU A 242 -5.94 4.67 -19.96
N GLN A 243 -4.86 5.42 -20.13
CA GLN A 243 -4.34 5.85 -21.43
C GLN A 243 -3.45 4.76 -22.06
N GLN A 244 -3.35 4.77 -23.39
CA GLN A 244 -2.35 3.98 -24.13
C GLN A 244 -1.26 4.92 -24.65
N THR A 245 -0.01 4.53 -24.50
CA THR A 245 1.16 5.25 -25.03
C THR A 245 1.78 4.49 -26.21
N PRO A 246 1.90 5.09 -27.40
CA PRO A 246 2.66 4.51 -28.51
C PRO A 246 4.12 4.99 -28.50
N SER A 247 5.05 4.09 -28.86
CA SER A 247 6.45 4.43 -29.15
C SER A 247 6.89 3.72 -30.42
N ILE A 248 7.55 4.44 -31.33
CA ILE A 248 7.97 3.96 -32.67
C ILE A 248 9.42 4.39 -32.93
N GLY A 249 10.24 3.47 -33.44
CA GLY A 249 11.61 3.68 -33.92
C GLY A 249 12.46 2.41 -33.71
N LEU A 250 12.78 1.62 -34.74
CA LEU A 250 13.70 1.82 -35.88
C LEU A 250 15.20 1.75 -35.50
N GLY A 251 15.86 0.68 -35.93
CA GLY A 251 17.32 0.50 -35.91
C GLY A 251 17.72 -0.95 -36.21
N HIS A 252 18.62 -1.17 -37.18
CA HIS A 252 19.18 -2.49 -37.52
C HIS A 252 20.71 -2.46 -37.35
N HIS A 253 21.29 -3.46 -36.66
CA HIS A 253 22.64 -3.95 -36.93
C HIS A 253 22.83 -5.39 -36.38
N PRO A 254 23.48 -6.31 -37.10
CA PRO A 254 23.75 -7.67 -36.62
C PRO A 254 25.17 -7.86 -36.05
N THR A 255 25.34 -8.65 -34.98
CA THR A 255 26.33 -9.76 -34.87
C THR A 255 26.29 -10.48 -33.50
N PHE A 256 26.18 -11.81 -33.55
CA PHE A 256 26.72 -12.86 -32.67
C PHE A 256 26.91 -12.66 -31.13
N ARG A 257 26.43 -13.67 -30.36
CA ARG A 257 26.64 -13.98 -28.92
C ARG A 257 25.80 -13.12 -27.94
N SER A 258 25.09 -13.67 -26.95
CA SER A 258 25.15 -15.01 -26.33
C SER A 258 23.76 -15.54 -25.89
N ASP A 259 23.34 -16.71 -26.40
CA ASP A 259 22.03 -17.33 -26.14
C ASP A 259 21.89 -18.04 -24.77
N PHE A 260 22.43 -17.47 -23.69
CA PHE A 260 22.27 -18.02 -22.34
C PHE A 260 21.77 -16.96 -21.34
N ASN A 261 20.67 -17.31 -20.67
CA ASN A 261 20.16 -16.71 -19.43
C ASN A 261 19.36 -15.37 -19.48
N VAL A 262 18.44 -15.21 -20.44
CA VAL A 262 17.28 -14.27 -20.28
C VAL A 262 15.99 -14.83 -20.89
N ASN A 263 15.40 -15.90 -20.32
CA ASN A 263 14.00 -16.25 -20.65
C ASN A 263 13.21 -17.10 -19.63
N LEU A 264 13.51 -17.01 -18.32
CA LEU A 264 12.67 -17.61 -17.27
C LEU A 264 11.61 -16.63 -16.68
N ARG A 265 11.44 -15.45 -17.29
CA ARG A 265 10.29 -14.58 -17.01
C ARG A 265 9.10 -15.08 -17.82
N GLN A 266 8.31 -15.99 -17.23
CA GLN A 266 7.08 -16.49 -17.86
C GLN A 266 6.20 -15.30 -18.29
N GLN A 267 5.95 -15.15 -19.60
CA GLN A 267 4.88 -14.25 -20.03
C GLN A 267 3.54 -14.83 -19.55
N PRO A 268 2.64 -14.02 -18.94
CA PRO A 268 1.34 -14.50 -18.52
C PRO A 268 0.59 -15.07 -19.73
N PRO A 269 0.03 -16.29 -19.64
CA PRO A 269 -0.53 -16.99 -20.79
C PRO A 269 -1.69 -16.20 -21.39
N PRO A 270 -1.82 -16.15 -22.73
CA PRO A 270 -2.77 -15.26 -23.38
C PRO A 270 -4.20 -15.50 -22.88
N MET A 271 -4.88 -14.43 -22.52
CA MET A 271 -6.24 -14.45 -21.96
C MET A 271 -7.30 -14.12 -23.03
N LYS A 272 -8.57 -14.31 -22.68
CA LYS A 272 -9.76 -13.87 -23.44
C LYS A 272 -10.79 -13.30 -22.47
N SER A 273 -11.64 -12.37 -22.91
CA SER A 273 -12.82 -11.97 -22.12
C SER A 273 -13.92 -13.05 -22.15
N CYS A 274 -14.63 -13.19 -21.03
CA CYS A 274 -15.89 -13.93 -20.98
C CYS A 274 -17.00 -13.18 -21.77
N LEU A 275 -17.84 -13.88 -22.52
CA LEU A 275 -18.96 -13.23 -23.25
C LEU A 275 -20.12 -12.80 -22.34
N SER A 276 -20.16 -13.23 -21.07
CA SER A 276 -21.26 -12.91 -20.14
C SER A 276 -20.84 -11.88 -19.09
N CYS A 277 -19.73 -12.10 -18.38
CA CYS A 277 -19.25 -11.17 -17.35
C CYS A 277 -18.04 -10.32 -17.77
N HIS A 278 -17.58 -10.42 -19.02
CA HIS A 278 -16.45 -9.65 -19.60
C HIS A 278 -15.06 -9.86 -18.97
N GLN A 279 -14.97 -10.39 -17.75
CA GLN A 279 -13.71 -10.70 -17.05
C GLN A 279 -12.75 -11.58 -17.87
N GLN A 280 -11.46 -11.34 -17.68
CA GLN A 280 -10.40 -12.10 -18.35
C GLN A 280 -10.32 -13.53 -17.79
N ILE A 281 -10.28 -14.50 -18.69
CA ILE A 281 -10.13 -15.93 -18.40
C ILE A 281 -9.07 -16.53 -19.33
N HIS A 282 -8.43 -17.62 -18.92
CA HIS A 282 -7.44 -18.31 -19.77
C HIS A 282 -8.04 -18.68 -21.14
N ARG A 283 -7.31 -18.43 -22.24
CA ARG A 283 -7.85 -18.52 -23.62
C ARG A 283 -8.44 -19.89 -23.99
N ASN A 284 -7.96 -20.96 -23.36
CA ASN A 284 -8.48 -22.32 -23.57
C ASN A 284 -9.54 -22.78 -22.54
N ALA A 285 -9.91 -21.95 -21.55
CA ALA A 285 -10.93 -22.31 -20.56
C ALA A 285 -12.31 -22.58 -21.22
N PRO A 286 -12.98 -23.72 -20.96
CA PRO A 286 -14.26 -24.05 -21.59
C PRO A 286 -15.47 -23.36 -20.92
N ILE A 287 -15.32 -22.98 -19.66
CA ILE A 287 -16.33 -22.34 -18.80
C ILE A 287 -15.63 -21.20 -18.05
N CYS A 288 -16.33 -20.08 -17.81
CA CYS A 288 -15.82 -19.02 -16.94
C CYS A 288 -15.84 -19.49 -15.47
N PRO A 289 -14.72 -19.40 -14.71
CA PRO A 289 -14.70 -19.83 -13.31
C PRO A 289 -15.63 -19.00 -12.41
N LEU A 290 -15.84 -17.72 -12.76
CA LEU A 290 -16.67 -16.77 -11.99
C LEU A 290 -18.17 -17.03 -12.23
N CYS A 291 -18.68 -16.74 -13.43
CA CYS A 291 -20.12 -16.78 -13.73
C CYS A 291 -20.63 -18.12 -14.30
N LYS A 292 -19.78 -19.15 -14.39
CA LYS A 292 -20.05 -20.48 -14.98
C LYS A 292 -20.57 -20.50 -16.43
N ALA A 293 -20.61 -19.35 -17.12
CA ALA A 293 -21.01 -19.26 -18.52
C ALA A 293 -20.04 -20.00 -19.46
N LYS A 294 -20.59 -20.69 -20.47
CA LYS A 294 -19.86 -21.55 -21.40
C LYS A 294 -19.10 -20.71 -22.45
N SER A 295 -17.78 -20.81 -22.49
CA SER A 295 -16.94 -19.97 -23.34
C SER A 295 -16.80 -20.54 -24.75
N ARG A 296 -17.23 -19.78 -25.77
CA ARG A 296 -17.04 -20.12 -27.18
C ARG A 296 -15.72 -19.55 -27.71
N SER A 297 -14.98 -20.33 -28.50
CA SER A 297 -13.81 -19.83 -29.24
C SER A 297 -14.23 -18.85 -30.33
N ARG A 298 -13.51 -17.73 -30.48
CA ARG A 298 -13.71 -16.77 -31.58
C ARG A 298 -13.30 -17.30 -32.95
N ASN A 299 -12.56 -18.42 -33.02
CA ASN A 299 -12.16 -19.06 -34.27
C ASN A 299 -12.51 -20.56 -34.24
N PRO A 300 -13.78 -20.93 -34.56
CA PRO A 300 -14.19 -22.32 -34.63
C PRO A 300 -13.59 -23.00 -35.87
N LYS A 301 -12.95 -24.16 -35.69
CA LYS A 301 -12.50 -25.00 -36.81
C LYS A 301 -13.71 -25.39 -37.65
N LYS A 302 -13.71 -25.04 -38.95
CA LYS A 302 -14.79 -25.39 -39.88
C LYS A 302 -15.04 -26.90 -39.85
N PRO A 303 -16.28 -27.39 -39.70
CA PRO A 303 -16.57 -28.81 -39.77
C PRO A 303 -16.21 -29.34 -41.16
N LYS A 304 -15.47 -30.45 -41.24
CA LYS A 304 -15.28 -31.16 -42.51
C LYS A 304 -16.65 -31.64 -42.99
N LYS A 305 -17.06 -31.27 -44.20
CA LYS A 305 -18.19 -31.93 -44.87
C LYS A 305 -17.87 -33.43 -44.94
N LYS A 306 -18.77 -34.28 -44.45
CA LYS A 306 -18.81 -35.66 -44.91
C LYS A 306 -19.33 -35.62 -46.34
N THR A 307 -18.54 -36.10 -47.28
CA THR A 307 -19.07 -36.59 -48.56
C THR A 307 -19.89 -37.83 -48.27
N ASN A 308 -21.10 -37.86 -48.84
CA ASN A 308 -21.89 -39.06 -49.10
C ASN A 308 -21.78 -39.26 -50.61
#